data_AF-T1B3W1-F1
#
_entry.id   AF-T1B3W1-F1
#
_cell.length_a   1.000
_cell.length_b   1.000
_cell.length_c   1.000
_cell.angle_alpha   90.00
_cell.angle_beta   90.00
_cell.angle_gamma   90.00
#
_symmetry.space_group_name_H-M   'P 1'
#
loop_
_entity.id
_entity.type
_entity.pdbx_description
1 polymer ?
#
loop_
_entity_poly.entity_id
_entity_poly.type
_entity_poly.pdbx_seq_one_letter_code
_entity_poly.pdbx_strand_id
1 'polypeptide(L)'
;MRLSSLRRVLLFASLLAALPMFGAPPARADDSAAARAFNPAPNGKPGMRFDHYTLALLWEPGACLAHDELAGPDCATRTPADLRSRQWSLHGLWASTPAELQARHMPDPTWWRYGCYWYRPDHAIPQGSCGNAALDLPPPLHARLWTAMPAAATCLDRHEYFKHAACLGFQPAPFFSQALDLLDAINANPFTAWVRAQ
;
A
#
# COMPACT_ATOMS: atom_id res chain seq x y z
N MET A 1 58.04 39.25 -59.45
CA MET A 1 56.67 39.33 -60.01
C MET A 1 55.72 38.58 -59.06
N ARG A 2 54.50 39.09 -58.90
CA ARG A 2 53.57 38.94 -57.76
C ARG A 2 53.23 37.50 -57.33
N LEU A 3 53.14 37.32 -56.00
CA LEU A 3 52.44 36.22 -55.32
C LEU A 3 50.92 36.33 -55.53
N SER A 4 50.24 35.22 -55.81
CA SER A 4 48.78 35.07 -55.70
C SER A 4 48.44 34.09 -54.57
N SER A 5 47.91 34.65 -53.49
CA SER A 5 47.37 33.96 -52.32
C SER A 5 45.96 33.44 -52.63
N LEU A 6 45.74 32.12 -52.61
CA LEU A 6 44.40 31.54 -52.57
C LEU A 6 43.91 31.49 -51.11
N ARG A 7 42.93 32.33 -50.80
CA ARG A 7 42.15 32.24 -49.55
C ARG A 7 41.29 30.97 -49.56
N ARG A 8 41.57 30.03 -48.65
CA ARG A 8 40.64 28.94 -48.31
C ARG A 8 39.47 29.51 -47.53
N VAL A 9 38.27 29.41 -48.09
CA VAL A 9 37.01 29.72 -47.41
C VAL A 9 36.68 28.53 -46.49
N LEU A 10 36.72 28.75 -45.17
CA LEU A 10 36.23 27.80 -44.18
C LEU A 10 34.71 27.94 -44.09
N LEU A 11 33.98 26.94 -44.57
CA LEU A 11 32.55 26.78 -44.34
C LEU A 11 32.35 26.23 -42.93
N PHE A 12 31.88 27.07 -42.00
CA PHE A 12 31.34 26.62 -40.72
C PHE A 12 29.98 25.96 -40.96
N ALA A 13 29.91 24.64 -40.87
CA ALA A 13 28.65 23.92 -40.80
C ALA A 13 28.09 24.04 -39.37
N SER A 14 27.09 24.90 -39.18
CA SER A 14 26.35 25.01 -37.94
C SER A 14 25.52 23.74 -37.71
N LEU A 15 25.97 22.86 -36.82
CA LEU A 15 25.13 21.78 -36.29
C LEU A 15 24.09 22.40 -35.34
N LEU A 16 22.86 22.56 -35.81
CA LEU A 16 21.70 22.75 -34.94
C LEU A 16 21.43 21.44 -34.20
N ALA A 17 21.81 21.37 -32.93
CA ALA A 17 21.38 20.31 -32.04
C ALA A 17 19.85 20.46 -31.83
N ALA A 18 19.08 19.52 -32.38
CA ALA A 18 17.66 19.41 -32.08
C ALA A 18 17.53 18.98 -30.61
N LEU A 19 17.11 19.89 -29.73
CA LEU A 19 16.67 19.50 -28.39
C LEU A 19 15.42 18.62 -28.55
N PRO A 20 15.37 17.42 -27.94
CA PRO A 20 14.14 16.67 -27.88
C PRO A 20 13.11 17.52 -27.12
N MET A 21 12.00 17.85 -27.76
CA MET A 21 10.84 18.36 -27.07
C MET A 21 10.34 17.23 -26.16
N PHE A 22 10.75 17.28 -24.89
CA PHE A 22 10.06 16.55 -23.84
C PHE A 22 8.66 17.17 -23.74
N GLY A 23 7.71 16.58 -24.46
CA GLY A 23 6.30 16.88 -24.27
C GLY A 23 5.99 16.74 -22.79
N ALA A 24 5.28 17.72 -22.23
CA ALA A 24 4.76 17.62 -20.89
C ALA A 24 4.02 16.27 -20.76
N PRO A 25 4.25 15.49 -19.69
CA PRO A 25 3.49 14.28 -19.48
C PRO A 25 2.00 14.63 -19.52
N PRO A 26 1.15 13.78 -20.11
CA PRO A 26 -0.28 14.02 -20.13
C PRO A 26 -0.75 14.28 -18.70
N ALA A 27 -1.59 15.31 -18.53
CA ALA A 27 -2.24 15.58 -17.25
C ALA A 27 -2.84 14.26 -16.74
N ARG A 28 -2.47 13.86 -15.52
CA ARG A 28 -3.05 12.68 -14.87
C ARG A 28 -4.56 12.78 -15.00
N ALA A 29 -5.20 11.68 -15.41
CA ALA A 29 -6.65 11.55 -15.33
C ALA A 29 -7.10 11.99 -13.93
N ASP A 30 -8.27 12.60 -13.84
CA ASP A 30 -8.81 13.15 -12.60
C ASP A 30 -8.96 12.04 -11.52
N ASP A 31 -7.90 11.83 -10.74
CA ASP A 31 -7.80 10.81 -9.67
C ASP A 31 -8.87 11.01 -8.59
N SER A 32 -9.56 12.15 -8.60
CA SER A 32 -10.67 12.46 -7.70
C SER A 32 -11.88 11.54 -7.90
N ALA A 33 -12.11 11.02 -9.12
CA ALA A 33 -13.19 10.07 -9.39
C ALA A 33 -12.89 8.68 -8.82
N ALA A 34 -11.64 8.22 -8.89
CA ALA A 34 -11.18 6.97 -8.29
C ALA A 34 -11.14 7.07 -6.75
N ALA A 35 -10.72 8.21 -6.20
CA ALA A 35 -10.76 8.48 -4.76
C ALA A 35 -12.20 8.53 -4.21
N ARG A 36 -13.16 9.07 -4.98
CA ARG A 36 -14.60 9.08 -4.64
C ARG A 36 -15.25 7.69 -4.68
N ALA A 37 -14.75 6.78 -5.51
CA ALA A 37 -15.24 5.41 -5.60
C ALA A 37 -14.86 4.55 -4.38
N PHE A 38 -13.85 4.96 -3.61
CA PHE A 38 -13.26 4.18 -2.50
C PHE A 38 -13.73 4.60 -1.09
N ASN A 39 -14.48 5.70 -1.02
CA ASN A 39 -15.24 6.12 0.16
C ASN A 39 -16.74 6.22 -0.18
N PRO A 40 -17.39 5.18 -0.73
CA PRO A 40 -18.84 5.15 -0.67
C PRO A 40 -19.16 5.06 0.82
N ALA A 41 -20.04 5.91 1.36
CA ALA A 41 -20.53 5.75 2.74
C ALA A 41 -20.88 4.27 2.92
N PRO A 42 -20.06 3.47 3.60
CA PRO A 42 -20.12 2.06 3.31
C PRO A 42 -21.38 1.50 3.97
N ASN A 43 -22.17 0.77 3.19
CA ASN A 43 -23.54 0.35 3.51
C ASN A 43 -24.52 1.50 3.77
N GLY A 44 -24.31 2.67 3.14
CA GLY A 44 -25.24 3.79 3.22
C GLY A 44 -25.24 4.51 4.56
N LYS A 45 -24.16 4.40 5.36
CA LYS A 45 -23.98 5.13 6.63
C LYS A 45 -23.06 6.34 6.43
N PRO A 46 -23.58 7.57 6.24
CA PRO A 46 -22.75 8.74 5.96
C PRO A 46 -21.74 9.04 7.08
N GLY A 47 -22.08 8.72 8.34
CA GLY A 47 -21.19 8.86 9.49
C GLY A 47 -19.93 7.99 9.42
N MET A 48 -19.95 6.90 8.64
CA MET A 48 -18.81 5.98 8.47
C MET A 48 -17.88 6.37 7.31
N ARG A 49 -18.09 7.53 6.69
CA ARG A 49 -17.13 8.08 5.71
C ARG A 49 -15.83 8.47 6.42
N PHE A 50 -14.71 8.34 5.73
CA PHE A 50 -13.39 8.74 6.24
C PHE A 50 -12.54 9.34 5.10
N ASP A 51 -11.48 10.08 5.43
CA ASP A 51 -10.76 10.93 4.47
C ASP A 51 -9.70 10.18 3.65
N HIS A 52 -9.02 9.22 4.25
CA HIS A 52 -7.91 8.51 3.61
C HIS A 52 -7.68 7.12 4.19
N TYR A 53 -6.83 6.36 3.49
CA TYR A 53 -6.26 5.12 3.97
C TYR A 53 -4.77 5.27 4.28
N THR A 54 -4.30 4.55 5.29
CA THR A 54 -2.90 4.20 5.47
C THR A 54 -2.68 2.77 4.97
N LEU A 55 -1.89 2.61 3.91
CA LEU A 55 -1.38 1.30 3.50
C LEU A 55 -0.14 0.98 4.34
N ALA A 56 -0.28 0.01 5.25
CA ALA A 56 0.81 -0.45 6.09
C ALA A 56 1.52 -1.64 5.43
N LEU A 57 2.83 -1.50 5.25
CA LEU A 57 3.68 -2.48 4.58
C LEU A 57 4.82 -2.91 5.52
N LEU A 58 5.24 -4.16 5.40
CA LEU A 58 6.39 -4.70 6.12
C LEU A 58 7.54 -4.96 5.16
N TRP A 59 8.74 -4.57 5.59
CA TRP A 59 9.99 -5.10 5.05
C TRP A 59 10.40 -6.32 5.88
N GLU A 60 10.08 -7.51 5.39
CA GLU A 60 10.27 -8.77 6.12
C GLU A 60 11.67 -8.97 6.72
N PRO A 61 12.79 -8.69 6.00
CA PRO A 61 14.10 -8.86 6.60
C PRO A 61 14.32 -8.01 7.85
N GLY A 62 13.83 -6.77 7.85
CA GLY A 62 13.93 -5.86 8.99
C GLY A 62 12.96 -6.22 10.09
N ALA A 63 11.72 -6.58 9.73
CA ALA A 63 10.70 -6.99 10.68
C ALA A 63 11.13 -8.26 11.43
N CYS A 64 11.64 -9.28 10.74
CA CYS A 64 12.15 -10.49 11.39
C CYS A 64 13.33 -10.25 12.35
N LEU A 65 14.13 -9.19 12.14
CA LEU A 65 15.25 -8.87 13.04
C LEU A 65 14.78 -8.12 14.29
N ALA A 66 13.70 -7.33 14.19
CA ALA A 66 13.24 -6.46 15.27
C ALA A 66 12.04 -7.02 16.04
N HIS A 67 11.14 -7.73 15.35
CA HIS A 67 9.81 -8.15 15.79
C HIS A 67 9.38 -9.41 15.03
N ASP A 68 9.95 -10.57 15.36
CA ASP A 68 9.67 -11.82 14.65
C ASP A 68 8.20 -12.26 14.79
N GLU A 69 7.57 -11.95 15.92
CA GLU A 69 6.14 -12.20 16.14
C GLU A 69 5.24 -11.44 15.16
N LEU A 70 5.68 -10.26 14.70
CA LEU A 70 4.93 -9.42 13.76
C LEU A 70 5.14 -9.84 12.31
N ALA A 71 6.37 -10.25 11.97
CA ALA A 71 6.73 -10.67 10.62
C ALA A 71 6.17 -12.06 10.27
N GLY A 72 5.89 -12.88 11.27
CA GLY A 72 5.28 -14.20 11.10
C GLY A 72 6.28 -15.36 11.24
N PRO A 73 5.77 -16.60 11.22
CA PRO A 73 6.53 -17.76 11.71
C PRO A 73 7.73 -18.15 10.83
N ASP A 74 7.77 -17.71 9.58
CA ASP A 74 8.78 -18.14 8.62
C ASP A 74 10.08 -17.33 8.69
N CYS A 75 10.26 -16.47 9.70
CA CYS A 75 11.47 -15.68 9.86
C CYS A 75 12.74 -16.54 9.94
N ALA A 76 12.67 -17.72 10.57
CA ALA A 76 13.81 -18.61 10.75
C ALA A 76 14.22 -19.37 9.48
N THR A 77 13.28 -19.60 8.55
CA THR A 77 13.49 -20.43 7.35
C THR A 77 13.73 -19.60 6.10
N ARG A 78 13.68 -18.27 6.20
CA ARG A 78 13.81 -17.37 5.06
C ARG A 78 15.23 -17.35 4.51
N THR A 79 15.33 -17.16 3.20
CA THR A 79 16.59 -16.88 2.51
C THR A 79 16.55 -15.49 1.86
N PRO A 80 17.72 -14.87 1.56
CA PRO A 80 17.76 -13.63 0.79
C PRO A 80 17.14 -13.74 -0.61
N ALA A 81 17.06 -14.95 -1.19
CA ALA A 81 16.50 -15.16 -2.52
C ALA A 81 14.95 -15.21 -2.52
N ASP A 82 14.33 -15.48 -1.38
CA ASP A 82 12.87 -15.57 -1.25
C ASP A 82 12.21 -14.27 -1.69
N LEU A 83 11.03 -14.39 -2.33
CA LEU A 83 10.27 -13.22 -2.78
C LEU A 83 10.00 -12.24 -1.63
N ARG A 84 9.57 -12.76 -0.47
CA ARG A 84 9.32 -11.99 0.76
C ARG A 84 10.56 -11.27 1.32
N SER A 85 11.77 -11.77 1.09
CA SER A 85 13.00 -11.04 1.44
C SER A 85 13.34 -9.91 0.48
N ARG A 86 12.66 -9.82 -0.67
CA ARG A 86 12.97 -8.94 -1.78
C ARG A 86 11.81 -8.03 -2.15
N GLN A 87 10.71 -8.02 -1.41
CA GLN A 87 9.58 -7.15 -1.71
C GLN A 87 8.81 -6.85 -0.44
N TRP A 88 7.91 -5.88 -0.52
CA TRP A 88 7.05 -5.54 0.60
C TRP A 88 6.02 -6.65 0.83
N SER A 89 5.76 -6.95 2.10
CA SER A 89 4.58 -7.73 2.52
C SER A 89 3.48 -6.78 2.97
N LEU A 90 2.22 -7.21 2.81
CA LEU A 90 1.07 -6.51 3.34
C LEU A 90 1.04 -6.65 4.86
N HIS A 91 1.00 -5.53 5.58
CA HIS A 91 0.55 -5.51 6.97
C HIS A 91 -0.95 -5.29 7.00
N GLY A 92 -1.42 -4.19 6.40
CA GLY A 92 -2.81 -3.77 6.55
C GLY A 92 -3.20 -2.57 5.69
N LEU A 93 -4.50 -2.29 5.67
CA LEU A 93 -5.08 -1.12 4.99
C LEU A 93 -6.06 -0.44 5.96
N TRP A 94 -5.69 0.72 6.48
CA TRP A 94 -6.35 1.32 7.64
C TRP A 94 -7.06 2.61 7.28
N ALA A 95 -8.38 2.63 7.44
CA ALA A 95 -9.14 3.86 7.29
C ALA A 95 -8.78 4.87 8.38
N SER A 96 -8.73 6.15 8.02
CA SER A 96 -8.67 7.25 8.99
C SER A 96 -9.95 7.31 9.84
N THR A 97 -9.95 8.14 10.88
CA THR A 97 -11.09 8.28 11.80
C THR A 97 -12.38 8.61 11.04
N PRO A 98 -13.48 7.83 11.20
CA PRO A 98 -14.78 8.10 10.59
C PRO A 98 -15.37 9.46 10.98
N ALA A 99 -16.12 10.08 10.07
CA ALA A 99 -16.71 11.40 10.21
C ALA A 99 -17.59 11.54 11.47
N GLU A 100 -18.33 10.50 11.85
CA GLU A 100 -19.13 10.53 13.09
C GLU A 100 -18.28 10.59 14.36
N LEU A 101 -17.10 9.95 14.34
CA LEU A 101 -16.16 9.97 15.46
C LEU A 101 -15.37 11.28 15.48
N GLN A 102 -15.03 11.83 14.30
CA GLN A 102 -14.46 13.18 14.18
C GLN A 102 -15.43 14.24 14.70
N ALA A 103 -16.72 14.19 14.34
CA ALA A 103 -17.75 15.13 14.81
C ALA A 103 -17.95 15.08 16.33
N ARG A 104 -17.65 13.94 16.95
CA ARG A 104 -17.65 13.75 18.40
C ARG A 104 -16.31 14.11 19.06
N HIS A 105 -15.37 14.68 18.31
CA HIS A 105 -14.03 15.03 18.77
C HIS A 105 -13.33 13.85 19.46
N MET A 106 -13.41 12.65 18.85
CA MET A 106 -12.67 11.49 19.33
C MET A 106 -11.18 11.86 19.48
N PRO A 107 -10.57 11.72 20.68
CA PRO A 107 -9.18 12.08 20.88
C PRO A 107 -8.26 11.05 20.24
N ASP A 108 -7.15 11.51 19.68
CA ASP A 108 -6.07 10.62 19.29
C ASP A 108 -5.38 10.03 20.54
N PRO A 109 -4.91 8.77 20.50
CA PRO A 109 -4.92 7.82 19.37
C PRO A 109 -6.08 6.81 19.45
N THR A 110 -7.28 7.20 19.89
CA THR A 110 -8.37 6.25 20.22
C THR A 110 -8.77 5.40 19.02
N TRP A 111 -9.00 6.02 17.85
CA TRP A 111 -9.35 5.27 16.63
C TRP A 111 -8.23 4.31 16.21
N TRP A 112 -6.97 4.72 16.31
CA TRP A 112 -5.83 3.88 15.93
C TRP A 112 -5.67 2.68 16.86
N ARG A 113 -5.97 2.87 18.15
CA ARG A 113 -5.92 1.82 19.16
C ARG A 113 -7.04 0.79 18.97
N TYR A 114 -8.27 1.25 18.86
CA TYR A 114 -9.44 0.36 18.89
C TYR A 114 -9.97 -0.01 17.49
N GLY A 115 -9.89 0.90 16.52
CA GLY A 115 -10.56 0.77 15.24
C GLY A 115 -12.03 0.37 15.43
N CYS A 116 -12.48 -0.59 14.66
CA CYS A 116 -13.82 -1.16 14.74
C CYS A 116 -14.16 -1.86 16.06
N TYR A 117 -13.17 -2.23 16.88
CA TYR A 117 -13.45 -2.72 18.24
C TYR A 117 -14.10 -1.64 19.11
N TRP A 118 -13.95 -0.36 18.77
CA TRP A 118 -14.65 0.75 19.43
C TRP A 118 -16.17 0.59 19.42
N TYR A 119 -16.75 -0.11 18.44
CA TYR A 119 -18.20 -0.32 18.37
C TYR A 119 -18.68 -1.57 19.13
N ARG A 120 -17.78 -2.32 19.79
CA ARG A 120 -18.17 -3.40 20.70
C ARG A 120 -18.67 -2.81 22.03
N PRO A 121 -19.65 -3.44 22.70
CA PRO A 121 -20.20 -2.92 23.96
C PRO A 121 -19.17 -2.61 25.06
N ASP A 122 -18.07 -3.35 25.08
CA ASP A 122 -16.98 -3.27 26.07
C ASP A 122 -15.65 -2.80 25.46
N HIS A 123 -15.65 -2.40 24.18
CA HIS A 123 -14.46 -2.08 23.41
C HIS A 123 -13.38 -3.19 23.41
N ALA A 124 -13.75 -4.44 23.67
CA ALA A 124 -12.79 -5.52 23.85
C ALA A 124 -11.98 -5.78 22.58
N ILE A 125 -10.66 -5.72 22.74
CA ILE A 125 -9.68 -6.14 21.74
C ILE A 125 -9.33 -7.62 22.04
N PRO A 126 -9.43 -8.53 21.07
CA PRO A 126 -9.02 -9.92 21.28
C PRO A 126 -7.55 -10.01 21.72
N GLN A 127 -7.22 -10.90 22.65
CA GLN A 127 -5.84 -11.09 23.14
C GLN A 127 -4.86 -11.52 22.04
N GLY A 128 -5.35 -12.12 20.96
CA GLY A 128 -4.57 -12.46 19.78
C GLY A 128 -5.42 -12.46 18.53
N SER A 129 -4.77 -12.39 17.37
CA SER A 129 -5.43 -12.22 16.08
C SER A 129 -6.41 -13.36 15.75
N CYS A 130 -6.07 -14.60 16.13
CA CYS A 130 -6.92 -15.78 15.94
C CYS A 130 -8.18 -15.80 16.82
N GLY A 131 -8.29 -14.89 17.81
CA GLY A 131 -9.52 -14.69 18.58
C GLY A 131 -10.65 -14.06 17.76
N ASN A 132 -10.35 -13.49 16.58
CA ASN A 132 -11.35 -13.08 15.62
C ASN A 132 -11.84 -14.26 14.77
N ALA A 133 -13.08 -14.14 14.25
CA ALA A 133 -13.68 -15.17 13.41
C ALA A 133 -12.87 -15.38 12.12
N ALA A 134 -12.89 -16.60 11.59
CA ALA A 134 -12.26 -16.90 10.32
C ALA A 134 -12.95 -16.13 9.18
N LEU A 135 -12.15 -15.73 8.18
CA LEU A 135 -12.64 -15.06 6.99
C LEU A 135 -13.02 -16.09 5.93
N ASP A 136 -14.19 -15.92 5.33
CA ASP A 136 -14.59 -16.69 4.14
C ASP A 136 -14.09 -15.95 2.89
N LEU A 137 -12.91 -16.36 2.40
CA LEU A 137 -12.28 -15.80 1.20
C LEU A 137 -12.30 -16.84 0.08
N PRO A 138 -12.55 -16.43 -1.18
CA PRO A 138 -12.36 -17.33 -2.32
C PRO A 138 -10.97 -17.96 -2.31
N PRO A 139 -10.81 -19.28 -2.56
CA PRO A 139 -9.52 -19.96 -2.42
C PRO A 139 -8.34 -19.29 -3.15
N PRO A 140 -8.51 -18.76 -4.39
CA PRO A 140 -7.42 -18.03 -5.05
C PRO A 140 -7.00 -16.75 -4.32
N LEU A 141 -7.97 -16.01 -3.76
CA LEU A 141 -7.70 -14.79 -3.00
C LEU A 141 -7.02 -15.13 -1.67
N HIS A 142 -7.48 -16.18 -0.99
CA HIS A 142 -6.84 -16.66 0.24
C HIS A 142 -5.37 -17.02 0.00
N ALA A 143 -5.07 -17.79 -1.06
CA ALA A 143 -3.69 -18.16 -1.40
C ALA A 143 -2.82 -16.94 -1.75
N ARG A 144 -3.37 -15.97 -2.49
CA ARG A 144 -2.67 -14.70 -2.81
C ARG A 144 -2.39 -13.90 -1.54
N LEU A 145 -3.37 -13.77 -0.65
CA LEU A 145 -3.22 -13.06 0.62
C LEU A 145 -2.15 -13.71 1.50
N TRP A 146 -2.19 -15.03 1.67
CA TRP A 146 -1.20 -15.76 2.48
C TRP A 146 0.22 -15.64 1.94
N THR A 147 0.38 -15.54 0.63
CA THR A 147 1.70 -15.29 0.02
C THR A 147 2.19 -13.87 0.29
N ALA A 148 1.28 -12.89 0.27
CA ALA A 148 1.58 -11.47 0.43
C ALA A 148 1.64 -10.99 1.88
N MET A 149 1.06 -11.74 2.82
CA MET A 149 1.00 -11.45 4.26
C MET A 149 1.45 -12.69 5.04
N PRO A 150 2.76 -12.90 5.25
CA PRO A 150 3.27 -14.09 5.95
C PRO A 150 2.67 -14.28 7.36
N ALA A 151 2.43 -13.19 8.07
CA ALA A 151 1.76 -13.20 9.38
C ALA A 151 0.27 -13.58 9.34
N ALA A 152 -0.34 -13.82 8.17
CA ALA A 152 -1.65 -14.47 8.08
C ALA A 152 -1.62 -15.89 8.69
N ALA A 153 -0.45 -16.54 8.74
CA ALA A 153 -0.26 -17.80 9.46
C ALA A 153 -0.53 -17.70 10.97
N THR A 154 -0.44 -16.51 11.56
CA THR A 154 -0.82 -16.19 12.95
C THR A 154 -2.14 -15.41 13.01
N CYS A 155 -2.96 -15.54 11.96
CA CYS A 155 -4.26 -14.89 11.78
C CYS A 155 -4.23 -13.36 11.70
N LEU A 156 -3.11 -12.74 11.28
CA LEU A 156 -3.03 -11.29 11.12
C LEU A 156 -4.14 -10.77 10.20
N ASP A 157 -4.46 -11.48 9.12
CA ASP A 157 -5.57 -11.19 8.21
C ASP A 157 -6.89 -10.95 8.96
N ARG A 158 -7.19 -11.78 9.98
CA ARG A 158 -8.40 -11.61 10.79
C ARG A 158 -8.32 -10.36 11.65
N HIS A 159 -7.19 -10.09 12.30
CA HIS A 159 -7.00 -8.87 13.08
C HIS A 159 -7.21 -7.64 12.20
N GLU A 160 -6.58 -7.63 11.03
CA GLU A 160 -6.61 -6.51 10.10
C GLU A 160 -8.03 -6.21 9.63
N TYR A 161 -8.78 -7.23 9.23
CA TYR A 161 -10.16 -7.06 8.82
C TYR A 161 -11.06 -6.58 9.98
N PHE A 162 -11.03 -7.28 11.11
CA PHE A 162 -11.95 -6.99 12.22
C PHE A 162 -11.67 -5.68 12.94
N LYS A 163 -10.40 -5.23 12.96
CA LYS A 163 -10.02 -3.94 13.52
C LYS A 163 -10.22 -2.80 12.52
N HIS A 164 -9.92 -2.99 11.24
CA HIS A 164 -9.80 -1.86 10.31
C HIS A 164 -10.92 -1.75 9.26
N ALA A 165 -11.76 -2.77 9.08
CA ALA A 165 -12.74 -2.80 8.00
C ALA A 165 -14.17 -3.21 8.42
N ALA A 166 -14.32 -4.13 9.37
CA ALA A 166 -15.60 -4.80 9.64
C ALA A 166 -16.77 -3.87 10.01
N CYS A 167 -16.52 -2.84 10.84
CA CYS A 167 -17.54 -1.85 11.21
C CYS A 167 -17.83 -0.83 10.10
N LEU A 168 -16.89 -0.67 9.18
CA LEU A 168 -16.99 0.20 8.02
C LEU A 168 -17.69 -0.52 6.86
N GLY A 169 -18.42 -1.61 7.10
CA GLY A 169 -19.30 -2.19 6.11
C GLY A 169 -18.64 -2.87 4.90
N PHE A 170 -17.31 -2.97 4.88
CA PHE A 170 -16.60 -3.70 3.84
C PHE A 170 -16.87 -5.19 3.94
N GLN A 171 -16.89 -5.86 2.79
CA GLN A 171 -16.81 -7.32 2.72
C GLN A 171 -15.33 -7.75 2.68
N PRO A 172 -14.95 -8.89 3.29
CA PRO A 172 -13.55 -9.30 3.38
C PRO A 172 -12.87 -9.42 2.02
N ALA A 173 -13.51 -10.10 1.06
CA ALA A 173 -12.88 -10.37 -0.23
C ALA A 173 -12.56 -9.09 -1.02
N PRO A 174 -13.51 -8.17 -1.27
CA PRO A 174 -13.19 -6.89 -1.92
C PRO A 174 -12.14 -6.06 -1.17
N PHE A 175 -12.17 -6.06 0.17
CA PHE A 175 -11.20 -5.33 0.98
C PHE A 175 -9.78 -5.84 0.76
N PHE A 176 -9.56 -7.15 0.87
CA PHE A 176 -8.23 -7.73 0.65
C PHE A 176 -7.80 -7.68 -0.81
N SER A 177 -8.72 -7.84 -1.77
CA SER A 177 -8.40 -7.64 -3.19
C SER A 177 -7.80 -6.26 -3.43
N GLN A 178 -8.41 -5.19 -2.90
CA GLN A 178 -7.83 -3.86 -3.05
C GLN A 178 -6.46 -3.74 -2.36
N ALA A 179 -6.36 -4.19 -1.11
CA ALA A 179 -5.11 -4.07 -0.37
C ALA A 179 -3.94 -4.75 -1.11
N LEU A 180 -4.20 -5.90 -1.74
CA LEU A 180 -3.24 -6.62 -2.56
C LEU A 180 -2.94 -5.90 -3.88
N ASP A 181 -3.93 -5.28 -4.53
CA ASP A 181 -3.69 -4.52 -5.76
C ASP A 181 -2.84 -3.27 -5.50
N LEU A 182 -3.03 -2.61 -4.35
CA LEU A 182 -2.17 -1.51 -3.90
C LEU A 182 -0.75 -2.01 -3.58
N LEU A 183 -0.63 -3.17 -2.92
CA LEU A 183 0.66 -3.79 -2.67
C LEU A 183 1.39 -4.10 -3.98
N ASP A 184 0.70 -4.67 -4.97
CA ASP A 184 1.28 -5.00 -6.27
C ASP A 184 1.79 -3.75 -6.98
N ALA A 185 1.03 -2.64 -6.92
CA ALA A 185 1.46 -1.36 -7.48
C ALA A 185 2.75 -0.84 -6.80
N ILE A 186 2.88 -1.00 -5.48
CA ILE A 186 4.13 -0.66 -4.77
C ILE A 186 5.26 -1.61 -5.15
N ASN A 187 5.01 -2.91 -5.18
CA ASN A 187 6.03 -3.92 -5.48
C ASN A 187 6.52 -3.86 -6.94
N ALA A 188 5.72 -3.33 -7.86
CA ALA A 188 6.08 -3.11 -9.26
C ALA A 188 6.80 -1.77 -9.50
N ASN A 189 6.86 -0.87 -8.51
CA ASN A 189 7.41 0.47 -8.73
C ASN A 189 8.96 0.50 -8.69
N PRO A 190 9.59 1.58 -9.21
CA PRO A 190 11.05 1.72 -9.22
C PRO A 190 11.69 1.77 -7.83
N PHE A 191 10.96 2.20 -6.80
CA PHE A 191 11.49 2.22 -5.44
C PHE A 191 11.70 0.80 -4.91
N THR A 192 10.75 -0.11 -5.11
CA THR A 192 10.93 -1.52 -4.74
C THR A 192 12.03 -2.18 -5.57
N ALA A 193 12.15 -1.82 -6.85
CA ALA A 193 13.28 -2.28 -7.67
C ALA A 193 14.64 -1.81 -7.11
N TRP A 194 14.72 -0.57 -6.61
CA TRP A 194 15.93 -0.06 -5.96
C TRP A 194 16.23 -0.78 -4.63
N VAL A 195 15.22 -1.02 -3.79
CA VAL A 195 15.37 -1.79 -2.53
C VAL A 195 15.88 -3.21 -2.80
N ARG A 196 15.38 -3.86 -3.86
CA ARG A 196 15.81 -5.21 -4.29
C ARG A 196 17.28 -5.32 -4.68
N ALA A 197 17.88 -4.21 -5.08
CA ALA A 197 19.24 -4.15 -5.60
C ALA A 197 20.29 -3.78 -4.55
N GLN A 198 19.87 -3.47 -3.32
CA GLN A 198 20.76 -3.25 -2.18
C GLN A 198 21.20 -4.58 -1.57
#